data_AF-A0A366X8Y0-F1
#
_entry.id   AF-A0A366X8Y0-F1
#
_cell.length_a   1.000
_cell.length_b   1.000
_cell.length_c   1.000
_cell.angle_alpha   90.00
_cell.angle_beta   90.00
_cell.angle_gamma   90.00
#
_symmetry.space_group_name_H-M   'P 1'
#
loop_
_entity.id
_entity.type
_entity.pdbx_description
1 polymer ?
#
loop_
_entity_poly.entity_id
_entity_poly.type
_entity_poly.pdbx_seq_one_letter_code
_entity_poly.pdbx_strand_id
1 'polypeptide(L)'
;MINLSLLVKLQAVFAVASLTYLATSAICEQMIGEPLSAAAIGPSILMFLAYCAALFLPRTGRIGWYRIAMVPALVLFGFGGVIGNITRYIDGGLAEYASLAAWGIAVAINFFGTVLNVIAALKLFKE
;
A
#
# COMPACT_ATOMS: atom_id res chain seq x y z
N MET A 1 -6.98 19.26 9.24
CA MET A 1 -6.52 18.98 7.87
C MET A 1 -5.00 18.89 7.89
N ILE A 2 -4.45 17.81 7.35
CA ILE A 2 -3.00 17.56 7.27
C ILE A 2 -2.36 18.48 6.23
N ASN A 3 -1.08 18.84 6.39
CA ASN A 3 -0.33 19.57 5.36
C ASN A 3 0.04 18.62 4.20
N LEU A 4 0.02 19.11 2.96
CA LEU A 4 0.33 18.34 1.75
C LEU A 4 1.73 17.71 1.83
N SER A 5 2.71 18.47 2.31
CA SER A 5 4.07 17.99 2.51
C SER A 5 4.16 16.80 3.48
N LEU A 6 3.38 16.83 4.56
CA LEU A 6 3.31 15.73 5.53
C LEU A 6 2.54 14.54 4.94
N LEU A 7 1.43 14.78 4.25
CA LEU A 7 0.65 13.74 3.59
C LEU A 7 1.51 12.94 2.59
N VAL A 8 2.25 13.63 1.72
CA VAL A 8 3.16 12.99 0.75
C VAL A 8 4.28 12.23 1.46
N LYS A 9 4.83 12.76 2.56
CA LYS A 9 5.83 12.03 3.36
C LYS A 9 5.26 10.75 3.96
N LEU A 10 4.05 10.79 4.52
CA LEU A 10 3.41 9.60 5.08
C LEU A 10 3.07 8.57 3.99
N GLN A 11 2.65 9.03 2.81
CA GLN A 11 2.45 8.16 1.65
C GLN A 11 3.74 7.51 1.17
N ALA A 12 4.86 8.24 1.22
CA ALA A 12 6.18 7.68 0.93
C ALA A 12 6.59 6.64 1.99
N VAL A 13 6.34 6.91 3.28
CA VAL A 13 6.57 5.93 4.37
C VAL A 13 5.73 4.67 4.15
N PHE A 14 4.45 4.82 3.78
CA PHE A 14 3.59 3.70 3.39
C PHE A 14 4.19 2.88 2.23
N ALA A 15 4.64 3.55 1.18
CA ALA A 15 5.24 2.87 0.02
C ALA A 15 6.52 2.11 0.41
N VAL A 16 7.40 2.73 1.21
CA VAL A 16 8.62 2.08 1.72
C VAL A 16 8.26 0.88 2.60
N ALA A 17 7.35 1.02 3.57
CA ALA A 17 6.93 -0.08 4.43
C ALA A 17 6.36 -1.26 3.63
N SER A 18 5.55 -0.96 2.60
CA SER A 18 4.98 -1.98 1.72
C SER A 18 6.04 -2.69 0.88
N LEU A 19 6.98 -1.94 0.30
CA LEU A 19 8.08 -2.51 -0.47
C LEU A 19 9.01 -3.35 0.41
N THR A 20 9.29 -2.90 1.65
CA THR A 20 10.05 -3.69 2.62
C THR A 20 9.31 -4.98 2.96
N TYR A 21 8.01 -4.92 3.24
CA TYR A 21 7.21 -6.12 3.52
C TYR A 21 7.22 -7.11 2.35
N LEU A 22 7.06 -6.62 1.12
CA LEU A 22 7.14 -7.45 -0.10
C LEU A 22 8.53 -8.06 -0.29
N ALA A 23 9.59 -7.28 -0.08
CA ALA A 23 10.96 -7.78 -0.16
C ALA A 23 11.24 -8.84 0.89
N THR A 24 10.81 -8.63 2.14
CA THR A 24 10.93 -9.65 3.19
C THR A 24 10.13 -10.91 2.84
N SER A 25 8.92 -10.76 2.30
CA SER A 25 8.11 -11.89 1.84
C SER A 25 8.83 -12.71 0.76
N ALA A 26 9.46 -12.05 -0.22
CA ALA A 26 10.23 -12.71 -1.27
C ALA A 26 11.48 -13.43 -0.72
N ILE A 27 12.17 -12.80 0.23
CA ILE A 27 13.35 -13.41 0.88
C ILE A 27 12.93 -14.65 1.67
N CYS A 28 11.84 -14.59 2.44
CA CYS A 28 11.32 -15.75 3.17
C CYS A 28 10.94 -16.88 2.21
N GLU A 29 10.25 -16.58 1.11
CA GLU A 29 9.92 -17.57 0.08
C GLU A 29 11.17 -18.27 -0.46
N GLN A 30 12.25 -17.53 -0.72
CA GLN A 30 13.51 -18.09 -1.22
C GLN A 30 14.29 -18.89 -0.16
N MET A 31 14.24 -18.47 1.10
CA MET A 31 15.06 -19.07 2.18
C MET A 31 14.40 -20.29 2.83
N ILE A 32 13.09 -20.23 3.07
CA ILE A 32 12.34 -21.22 3.85
C ILE A 32 11.16 -21.83 3.08
N GLY A 33 10.93 -21.40 1.83
CA GLY A 33 9.85 -21.93 0.98
C GLY A 33 8.45 -21.36 1.29
N GLU A 34 8.34 -20.48 2.28
CA GLU A 34 7.07 -19.91 2.74
C GLU A 34 7.12 -18.37 2.70
N PRO A 35 6.31 -17.71 1.84
CA PRO A 35 6.21 -16.25 1.83
C PRO A 35 5.47 -15.73 3.06
N LEU A 36 5.71 -14.47 3.44
CA LEU A 36 4.95 -13.82 4.51
C LEU A 36 3.47 -13.61 4.15
N SER A 37 3.17 -13.46 2.85
CA SER A 37 1.80 -13.36 2.35
C SER A 37 1.70 -13.83 0.90
N ALA A 38 0.52 -14.27 0.47
CA ALA A 38 0.20 -14.62 -0.91
C ALA A 38 0.12 -13.41 -1.89
N ALA A 39 0.68 -12.26 -1.55
CA ALA A 39 0.68 -11.11 -2.45
C ALA A 39 1.50 -11.41 -3.72
N ALA A 40 0.96 -11.06 -4.90
CA ALA A 40 1.71 -11.14 -6.15
C ALA A 40 2.84 -10.11 -6.17
N ILE A 41 4.05 -10.53 -5.80
CA ILE A 41 5.18 -9.65 -5.49
C ILE A 41 5.56 -8.77 -6.69
N GLY A 42 5.78 -9.36 -7.86
CA GLY A 42 6.18 -8.63 -9.08
C GLY A 42 5.20 -7.51 -9.47
N PRO A 43 3.91 -7.82 -9.70
CA PRO A 43 2.88 -6.81 -9.97
C PRO A 43 2.79 -5.74 -8.87
N SER A 44 2.93 -6.14 -7.61
CA SER A 44 2.85 -5.21 -6.48
C SER A 44 4.01 -4.21 -6.47
N ILE A 45 5.24 -4.66 -6.75
CA ILE A 45 6.41 -3.78 -6.86
C ILE A 45 6.20 -2.75 -7.98
N LEU A 46 5.76 -3.20 -9.17
CA LEU A 46 5.53 -2.30 -10.30
C LEU A 46 4.47 -1.23 -9.97
N MET A 47 3.40 -1.64 -9.30
CA MET A 47 2.38 -0.73 -8.79
C MET A 47 2.96 0.30 -7.82
N PHE A 48 3.80 -0.10 -6.86
CA PHE A 48 4.43 0.82 -5.93
C PHE A 48 5.41 1.79 -6.60
N LEU A 49 6.11 1.37 -7.66
CA LEU A 49 6.95 2.26 -8.46
C LEU A 49 6.10 3.35 -9.15
N ALA A 50 4.99 2.96 -9.77
CA ALA A 50 4.06 3.90 -10.38
C ALA A 50 3.44 4.86 -9.33
N TYR A 51 3.10 4.33 -8.16
CA TYR A 51 2.60 5.12 -7.03
C TYR A 51 3.64 6.15 -6.55
N CYS A 52 4.89 5.74 -6.34
CA CYS A 52 5.99 6.63 -5.97
C CYS A 52 6.21 7.73 -7.01
N ALA A 53 6.14 7.43 -8.30
CA ALA A 53 6.23 8.44 -9.36
C ALA A 53 5.10 9.48 -9.24
N ALA A 54 3.87 9.06 -8.94
CA ALA A 54 2.74 9.96 -8.73
C ALA A 54 2.94 10.90 -7.51
N LEU A 55 3.66 10.46 -6.47
CA LEU A 55 3.97 11.29 -5.29
C LEU A 55 4.89 12.49 -5.61
N PHE A 56 5.56 12.51 -6.76
CA PHE A 56 6.36 13.67 -7.19
C PHE A 56 5.52 14.77 -7.83
N LEU A 57 4.31 14.47 -8.31
CA LEU A 57 3.46 15.45 -9.02
C LEU A 57 3.18 16.74 -8.24
N PRO A 58 2.91 16.72 -6.92
CA PRO A 58 2.71 17.94 -6.13
C PRO A 58 3.90 18.89 -6.16
N ARG A 59 5.14 18.36 -6.25
CA ARG A 59 6.37 19.19 -6.30
C ARG A 59 6.47 20.02 -7.59
N THR A 60 5.74 19.63 -8.63
CA THR A 60 5.68 20.33 -9.92
C THR A 60 4.43 21.20 -10.06
N GLY A 61 3.69 21.42 -8.96
CA GLY A 61 2.42 22.15 -8.95
C GLY A 61 1.23 21.37 -9.54
N ARG A 62 1.42 20.11 -9.94
CA ARG A 62 0.38 19.26 -10.57
C ARG A 62 -0.51 18.56 -9.54
N ILE A 63 -1.10 19.32 -8.62
CA ILE A 63 -1.89 18.79 -7.49
C ILE A 63 -3.15 18.05 -7.98
N GLY A 64 -3.81 18.54 -9.04
CA GLY A 64 -4.97 17.87 -9.63
C GLY A 64 -4.65 16.45 -10.11
N TRP A 65 -3.56 16.28 -10.87
CA TRP A 65 -3.09 14.98 -11.35
C TRP A 65 -2.65 14.05 -10.23
N TYR A 66 -1.97 14.59 -9.21
CA TYR A 66 -1.66 13.83 -7.99
C TYR A 66 -2.93 13.24 -7.38
N ARG A 67 -3.98 14.04 -7.18
CA ARG A 67 -5.24 13.57 -6.59
C ARG A 67 -5.93 12.50 -7.44
N ILE A 68 -5.96 12.68 -8.76
CA ILE A 68 -6.52 11.70 -9.70
C ILE A 68 -5.75 10.38 -9.61
N ALA A 69 -4.42 10.43 -9.53
CA ALA A 69 -3.59 9.24 -9.39
C ALA A 69 -3.82 8.47 -8.06
N MET A 70 -4.35 9.13 -7.02
CA MET A 70 -4.70 8.46 -5.77
C MET A 70 -5.99 7.62 -5.88
N VAL A 71 -6.84 7.87 -6.88
CA VAL A 71 -8.10 7.11 -7.06
C VAL A 71 -7.82 5.64 -7.44
N PRO A 72 -6.98 5.33 -8.44
CA PRO A 72 -6.55 3.95 -8.68
C PRO A 72 -5.86 3.32 -7.46
N ALA A 73 -5.05 4.10 -6.72
CA ALA A 73 -4.39 3.63 -5.51
C ALA A 73 -5.40 3.19 -4.43
N LEU A 74 -6.57 3.82 -4.34
CA LEU A 74 -7.64 3.39 -3.42
C LEU A 74 -8.22 2.04 -3.80
N VAL A 75 -8.43 1.79 -5.10
CA VAL A 75 -8.91 0.50 -5.57
C VAL A 75 -7.86 -0.57 -5.26
N LEU A 76 -6.60 -0.31 -5.59
CA LEU A 76 -5.55 -1.31 -5.44
C LEU A 76 -5.21 -1.61 -3.97
N PHE A 77 -4.97 -0.59 -3.15
CA PHE A 77 -4.57 -0.78 -1.75
C PHE A 77 -5.76 -0.99 -0.82
N GLY A 78 -6.90 -0.36 -1.09
CA GLY A 78 -8.11 -0.54 -0.29
C GLY A 78 -8.81 -1.85 -0.63
N PHE A 79 -9.24 -2.00 -1.88
CA PHE A 79 -9.95 -3.23 -2.28
C PHE A 79 -9.00 -4.42 -2.35
N GLY A 80 -7.89 -4.34 -3.09
CA GLY A 80 -6.94 -5.45 -3.17
C GLY A 80 -6.18 -5.70 -1.85
N GLY A 81 -5.70 -4.63 -1.22
CA GLY A 81 -4.81 -4.71 -0.07
C GLY A 81 -5.47 -4.82 1.30
N VAL A 82 -6.66 -4.24 1.52
CA VAL A 82 -7.38 -4.40 2.79
C VAL A 82 -8.43 -5.49 2.65
N ILE A 83 -9.42 -5.26 1.79
CA ILE A 83 -10.55 -6.19 1.62
C ILE A 83 -10.03 -7.56 1.18
N GLY A 84 -9.14 -7.60 0.18
CA GLY A 84 -8.56 -8.85 -0.31
C GLY A 84 -7.77 -9.63 0.74
N ASN A 85 -7.10 -8.98 1.69
CA ASN A 85 -6.43 -9.68 2.80
C ASN A 85 -7.42 -10.18 3.86
N ILE A 86 -8.52 -9.45 4.10
CA ILE A 86 -9.57 -9.87 5.03
C ILE A 86 -10.35 -11.07 4.45
N THR A 87 -10.74 -11.01 3.18
CA THR A 87 -11.49 -12.10 2.54
C THR A 87 -10.67 -13.39 2.52
N ARG A 88 -9.40 -13.33 2.12
CA ARG A 88 -8.50 -14.49 2.15
C ARG A 88 -8.37 -15.12 3.54
N TYR A 89 -8.31 -14.28 4.58
CA TYR A 89 -8.29 -14.78 5.95
C TYR A 89 -9.63 -15.42 6.38
N ILE A 90 -10.76 -14.87 5.96
CA ILE A 90 -12.08 -15.45 6.25
C ILE A 90 -12.23 -16.80 5.53
N ASP A 91 -11.80 -16.89 4.27
CA ASP A 91 -12.00 -18.06 3.43
C ASP A 91 -11.02 -19.21 3.75
N GLY A 92 -9.76 -18.88 4.03
CA GLY A 92 -8.67 -19.86 4.19
C GLY A 92 -7.87 -19.75 5.50
N GLY A 93 -8.24 -18.86 6.41
CA GLY A 93 -7.49 -18.61 7.64
C GLY A 93 -6.07 -18.13 7.35
N LEU A 94 -5.07 -18.80 7.93
CA LEU A 94 -3.66 -18.48 7.74
C LEU A 94 -2.98 -19.29 6.63
N ALA A 95 -3.72 -20.06 5.82
CA ALA A 95 -3.10 -20.88 4.77
C ALA A 95 -2.26 -20.04 3.77
N GLU A 96 -2.60 -18.75 3.61
CA GLU A 96 -1.92 -17.81 2.73
C GLU A 96 -0.96 -16.84 3.44
N TYR A 97 -0.69 -17.07 4.73
CA TYR A 97 0.13 -16.19 5.56
C TYR A 97 1.03 -17.00 6.49
N ALA A 98 2.31 -16.63 6.59
CA ALA A 98 3.24 -17.28 7.50
C ALA A 98 2.80 -17.21 8.99
N SER A 99 2.01 -16.20 9.37
CA SER A 99 1.46 -16.06 10.73
C SER A 99 0.31 -15.05 10.78
N LEU A 100 -0.42 -15.04 11.90
CA LEU A 100 -1.41 -14.00 12.19
C LEU A 100 -0.78 -12.60 12.24
N ALA A 101 0.47 -12.49 12.71
CA ALA A 101 1.20 -11.24 12.74
C ALA A 101 1.52 -10.73 11.32
N ALA A 102 1.94 -11.62 10.42
CA ALA A 102 2.20 -11.27 9.02
C ALA A 102 0.92 -10.76 8.33
N TRP A 103 -0.20 -11.47 8.49
CA TRP A 103 -1.50 -11.00 8.02
C TRP A 103 -1.87 -9.63 8.60
N GLY A 104 -1.77 -9.46 9.92
CA GLY A 104 -2.13 -8.22 10.60
C GLY A 104 -1.29 -7.03 10.13
N ILE A 105 0.02 -7.22 9.92
CA ILE A 105 0.92 -6.21 9.37
C ILE A 105 0.51 -5.86 7.93
N ALA A 106 0.23 -6.85 7.09
CA ALA A 106 -0.19 -6.63 5.71
C ALA A 106 -1.49 -5.80 5.63
N VAL A 107 -2.49 -6.12 6.47
CA VAL A 107 -3.74 -5.35 6.55
C VAL A 107 -3.48 -3.93 7.08
N ALA A 108 -2.68 -3.78 8.15
CA ALA A 108 -2.40 -2.48 8.75
C ALA A 108 -1.69 -1.53 7.79
N ILE A 109 -0.69 -2.00 7.06
CA ILE A 109 0.04 -1.21 6.06
C ILE A 109 -0.91 -0.73 4.95
N ASN A 110 -1.72 -1.64 4.38
CA ASN A 110 -2.65 -1.29 3.32
C ASN A 110 -3.76 -0.36 3.79
N PHE A 111 -4.29 -0.57 5.01
CA PHE A 111 -5.29 0.30 5.60
C PHE A 111 -4.74 1.71 5.81
N PHE A 112 -3.53 1.82 6.35
CA PHE A 112 -2.85 3.10 6.52
C PHE A 112 -2.68 3.82 5.18
N GLY A 113 -2.15 3.15 4.16
CA GLY A 113 -2.01 3.73 2.81
C GLY A 113 -3.35 4.16 2.21
N THR A 114 -4.39 3.33 2.37
CA THR A 114 -5.75 3.63 1.89
C THR A 114 -6.29 4.91 2.50
N VAL A 115 -6.20 5.08 3.83
CA VAL A 115 -6.66 6.30 4.52
C VAL A 115 -5.95 7.54 3.97
N LEU A 116 -4.63 7.49 3.79
CA LEU A 116 -3.87 8.61 3.23
C LEU A 116 -4.32 8.95 1.79
N ASN A 117 -4.58 7.94 0.97
CA ASN A 117 -5.04 8.12 -0.39
C ASN A 117 -6.48 8.67 -0.45
N VAL A 118 -7.34 8.35 0.53
CA VAL A 118 -8.68 8.94 0.64
C VAL A 118 -8.55 10.43 0.93
N ILE A 119 -7.71 10.79 1.91
CA ILE A 119 -7.43 12.19 2.27
C ILE A 119 -6.95 12.96 1.04
N ALA A 120 -6.03 12.38 0.26
CA ALA A 120 -5.51 12.99 -0.95
C ALA A 120 -6.58 13.14 -2.04
N ALA A 121 -7.28 12.06 -2.41
CA ALA A 121 -8.30 12.08 -3.45
C ALA A 121 -9.40 13.12 -3.18
N LEU A 122 -9.87 13.19 -1.93
CA LEU A 122 -10.93 14.09 -1.49
C LEU A 122 -10.45 15.54 -1.18
N LYS A 123 -9.16 15.87 -1.38
CA LYS A 123 -8.58 17.19 -1.06
C LYS A 123 -8.75 17.58 0.43
N LEU A 124 -8.64 16.62 1.34
CA LEU A 124 -8.78 16.85 2.79
C LEU A 124 -7.45 17.30 3.44
N PHE A 125 -6.63 18.06 2.71
CA PHE A 125 -5.32 18.56 3.12
C PHE A 125 -5.15 20.05 2.82
N LYS A 126 -4.20 20.70 3.49
CA LYS A 126 -3.77 22.08 3.23
C LYS A 126 -2.54 22.06 2.33
N GLU A 127 -2.52 22.93 1.33
CA GLU A 127 -1.40 23.06 0.38
C GLU A 127 -0.20 23.77 1.02
#